data_AF-A0A2V7I663-F1
#
_entry.id   AF-A0A2V7I663-F1
#
_cell.length_a   1.000
_cell.length_b   1.000
_cell.length_c   1.000
_cell.angle_alpha   90.00
_cell.angle_beta   90.00
_cell.angle_gamma   90.00
#
_symmetry.space_group_name_H-M   'P 1'
#
loop_
_entity.id
_entity.type
_entity.pdbx_description
1 polymer ?
#
loop_
_entity_poly.entity_id
_entity_poly.type
_entity_poly.pdbx_seq_one_letter_code
_entity_poly.pdbx_strand_id
1 'polypeptide(L)'
;MLCEPPDGHGLGPVRPRRAIQRRRRQGRRSNGGQASALVERACGDSSAPSRERGAGERTPTRARLRESYDRDMKRKRRRRLAPVPSPAASLEQRALPIVSELARVAKGSDPPRVKLEGAMEILFGAYGESDLEFSGLFLTGWLRAREDKQVKLTLAWQREQIRLSLQDILTEGAASGAFHADLDPGAVAAVILGVAEGCLLQGATQGGPVTAEQLLRTLLWLVVSEA
;
A
#
# COMPACT_ATOMS: atom_id res chain seq x y z
N MET A 1 -24.67 -26.38 -31.63
CA MET A 1 -25.18 -25.07 -32.06
C MET A 1 -25.70 -24.35 -30.83
N LEU A 2 -24.91 -23.43 -30.27
CA LEU A 2 -25.31 -22.55 -29.17
C LEU A 2 -24.84 -21.15 -29.54
N CYS A 3 -25.79 -20.22 -29.56
CA CYS A 3 -25.67 -18.85 -30.06
C CYS A 3 -24.73 -17.99 -29.19
N GLU A 4 -23.84 -17.24 -29.84
CA GLU A 4 -23.17 -16.07 -29.25
C GLU A 4 -24.16 -14.91 -29.09
N PRO A 5 -24.12 -14.14 -27.99
CA PRO A 5 -24.86 -12.90 -27.88
C PRO A 5 -24.11 -11.74 -28.57
N PRO A 6 -24.82 -10.81 -29.23
CA PRO A 6 -24.21 -9.74 -30.02
C PRO A 6 -23.67 -8.58 -29.17
N ASP A 7 -22.53 -8.05 -29.62
CA ASP A 7 -21.86 -6.85 -29.10
C ASP A 7 -22.76 -5.60 -29.16
N GLY A 8 -23.19 -5.14 -28.00
CA GLY A 8 -23.94 -3.90 -27.83
C GLY A 8 -23.01 -2.67 -27.70
N HIS A 9 -22.63 -2.07 -28.83
CA HIS A 9 -22.06 -0.73 -28.87
C HIS A 9 -23.10 0.33 -28.46
N GLY A 10 -23.05 0.78 -27.21
CA GLY A 10 -23.90 1.84 -26.66
C GLY A 10 -23.12 3.11 -26.29
N LEU A 11 -22.30 3.64 -27.19
CA LEU A 11 -21.65 4.94 -26.99
C LEU A 11 -22.58 6.07 -27.46
N GLY A 12 -23.43 6.52 -26.55
CA GLY A 12 -24.10 7.81 -26.68
C GLY A 12 -23.09 8.96 -26.86
N PRO A 13 -23.51 10.11 -27.43
CA PRO A 13 -22.59 11.16 -27.87
C PRO A 13 -21.68 11.67 -26.75
N VAL A 14 -20.39 11.36 -26.88
CA VAL A 14 -19.31 11.78 -25.98
C VAL A 14 -19.12 13.29 -26.14
N ARG A 15 -19.56 14.06 -25.14
CA ARG A 15 -19.35 15.51 -25.11
C ARG A 15 -17.84 15.82 -25.08
N PRO A 16 -17.33 16.71 -25.94
CA PRO A 16 -15.92 17.08 -25.93
C PRO A 16 -15.53 17.74 -24.60
N ARG A 17 -14.48 17.19 -23.97
CA ARG A 17 -13.88 17.55 -22.66
C ARG A 17 -13.60 19.06 -22.43
N ARG A 18 -13.63 19.88 -23.49
CA ARG A 18 -13.33 21.32 -23.42
C ARG A 18 -14.46 22.17 -22.82
N ALA A 19 -15.72 21.74 -22.85
CA ALA A 19 -16.83 22.55 -22.34
C ALA A 19 -16.89 22.60 -20.79
N ILE A 20 -16.44 21.53 -20.12
CA ILE A 20 -16.54 21.40 -18.65
C ILE A 20 -15.52 22.31 -17.93
N GLN A 21 -14.36 22.59 -18.53
CA GLN A 21 -13.33 23.43 -17.92
C GLN A 21 -13.67 24.93 -17.92
N ARG A 22 -14.53 25.42 -18.81
CA ARG A 22 -14.90 26.85 -18.83
C ARG A 22 -15.83 27.24 -17.68
N ARG A 23 -16.80 26.40 -17.30
CA ARG A 23 -17.72 26.70 -16.18
C ARG A 23 -17.01 26.81 -14.82
N ARG A 24 -15.99 25.98 -14.55
CA ARG A 24 -15.26 26.03 -13.26
C ARG A 24 -14.33 27.24 -13.10
N ARG A 25 -13.91 27.90 -14.19
CA ARG A 25 -13.08 29.11 -14.10
C ARG A 25 -13.91 30.38 -13.86
N GLN A 26 -15.19 30.39 -14.24
CA GLN A 26 -16.04 31.56 -14.10
C GLN A 26 -16.57 31.73 -12.65
N GLY A 27 -16.84 30.62 -11.95
CA GLY A 27 -17.35 30.66 -10.57
C GLY A 27 -16.34 31.03 -9.47
N ARG A 28 -15.04 31.12 -9.78
CA ARG A 28 -14.00 31.50 -8.79
C ARG A 28 -13.60 32.96 -8.82
N ARG A 29 -14.13 33.78 -9.73
CA ARG A 29 -13.80 35.21 -9.83
C ARG A 29 -14.73 36.13 -9.03
N SER A 30 -15.82 35.62 -8.46
CA SER A 30 -16.85 36.43 -7.82
C SER A 30 -16.84 36.45 -6.28
N ASN A 31 -15.80 35.93 -5.60
CA ASN A 31 -15.80 35.84 -4.13
C ASN A 31 -14.57 36.47 -3.43
N GLY A 32 -13.96 37.49 -4.03
CA GLY A 32 -12.71 38.11 -3.55
C GLY A 32 -12.81 39.61 -3.23
N GLY A 33 -14.00 40.11 -2.92
CA GLY A 33 -14.19 41.49 -2.47
C GLY A 33 -14.84 41.51 -1.09
N GLN A 34 -14.29 42.31 -0.19
CA GLN A 34 -14.74 42.60 1.19
C GLN A 34 -14.07 41.77 2.30
N ALA A 35 -12.85 42.19 2.66
CA ALA A 35 -12.37 42.19 4.04
C ALA A 35 -11.27 43.25 4.17
N SER A 36 -11.66 44.51 4.34
CA SER A 36 -10.79 45.60 4.80
C SER A 36 -11.66 46.57 5.58
N ALA A 37 -11.61 46.50 6.91
CA ALA A 37 -11.86 47.62 7.82
C ALA A 37 -11.58 47.19 9.27
N LEU A 38 -11.04 48.15 10.05
CA LEU A 38 -10.75 48.12 11.50
C LEU A 38 -9.53 47.27 11.90
N VAL A 39 -8.48 47.80 12.57
CA VAL A 39 -8.49 48.69 13.74
C VAL A 39 -7.26 49.62 13.73
N GLU A 40 -7.51 50.88 14.11
CA GLU A 40 -6.57 51.99 14.31
C GLU A 40 -6.06 52.06 15.77
N ARG A 41 -4.86 52.64 15.93
CA ARG A 41 -4.34 53.46 17.06
C ARG A 41 -3.85 52.84 18.38
N ALA A 42 -2.57 53.10 18.65
CA ALA A 42 -2.12 53.67 19.93
C ALA A 42 -0.89 54.59 19.70
N CYS A 43 -0.87 55.73 20.39
CA CYS A 43 0.01 56.89 20.23
C CYS A 43 1.32 56.84 21.03
N GLY A 44 2.28 57.72 20.64
CA GLY A 44 3.29 58.34 21.51
C GLY A 44 4.74 57.87 21.29
N ASP A 45 5.78 58.69 21.35
CA ASP A 45 5.96 60.13 21.24
C ASP A 45 7.46 60.37 20.95
N SER A 46 7.76 61.40 20.16
CA SER A 46 8.97 62.24 20.09
C SER A 46 10.37 61.67 20.41
N SER A 47 11.28 61.69 19.42
CA SER A 47 12.56 62.46 19.43
C SER A 47 13.44 62.16 18.20
N ALA A 48 13.74 63.20 17.41
CA ALA A 48 14.75 63.17 16.35
C ALA A 48 16.16 63.35 16.94
N PRO A 49 17.20 62.86 16.23
CA PRO A 49 18.09 63.85 15.63
C PRO A 49 18.54 63.52 14.20
N SER A 50 18.95 64.60 13.53
CA SER A 50 19.34 64.74 12.13
C SER A 50 20.70 64.15 11.75
N ARG A 51 20.83 63.85 10.44
CA ARG A 51 22.04 63.66 9.60
C ARG A 51 22.79 62.33 9.85
N GLU A 52 23.06 61.47 8.87
CA GLU A 52 23.64 61.69 7.53
C GLU A 52 23.46 60.45 6.61
N ARG A 53 23.71 60.68 5.32
CA ARG A 53 24.10 59.72 4.26
C ARG A 53 23.00 58.87 3.63
N GLY A 54 22.51 59.38 2.51
CA GLY A 54 21.73 58.64 1.53
C GLY A 54 22.51 57.48 0.92
N ALA A 55 22.07 56.27 1.21
CA ALA A 55 22.25 55.11 0.35
C ALA A 55 20.87 54.78 -0.21
N GLY A 56 20.67 55.04 -1.50
CA GLY A 56 19.38 54.89 -2.15
C GLY A 56 18.82 53.47 -2.01
N GLU A 57 17.77 53.34 -1.21
CA GLU A 57 16.89 52.19 -1.21
C GLU A 57 16.20 52.12 -2.58
N ARG A 58 16.85 51.43 -3.52
CA ARG A 58 16.25 51.08 -4.80
C ARG A 58 15.12 50.12 -4.49
N THR A 59 13.89 50.63 -4.38
CA THR A 59 12.68 49.82 -4.46
C THR A 59 12.85 48.80 -5.58
N PRO A 60 12.79 47.49 -5.31
CA PRO A 60 13.01 46.49 -6.32
C PRO A 60 12.02 46.73 -7.45
N THR A 61 12.54 46.98 -8.65
CA THR A 61 11.74 47.19 -9.86
C THR A 61 10.73 46.04 -9.97
N ARG A 62 9.49 46.32 -10.39
CA ARG A 62 8.40 45.31 -10.52
C ARG A 62 8.85 43.97 -11.15
N ALA A 63 9.82 44.01 -12.06
CA ALA A 63 10.47 42.83 -12.64
C ALA A 63 11.14 41.92 -11.61
N ARG A 64 11.91 42.46 -10.65
CA ARG A 64 12.59 41.68 -9.60
C ARG A 64 11.61 41.07 -8.60
N LEU A 65 10.51 41.77 -8.28
CA LEU A 65 9.45 41.22 -7.43
C LEU A 65 8.73 40.06 -8.12
N ARG A 66 8.47 40.18 -9.43
CA ARG A 66 7.87 39.11 -10.24
C ARG A 66 8.79 37.90 -10.35
N GLU A 67 10.09 38.12 -10.51
CA GLU A 67 11.08 37.04 -10.59
C GLU A 67 11.27 36.32 -9.25
N SER A 68 11.23 37.06 -8.13
CA SER A 68 11.23 36.50 -6.78
C SER A 68 9.98 35.65 -6.52
N TYR A 69 8.80 36.16 -6.90
CA TYR A 69 7.54 35.44 -6.81
C TYR A 69 7.52 34.16 -7.67
N ASP A 70 8.05 34.24 -8.91
CA ASP A 70 8.14 33.08 -9.80
C ASP A 70 9.15 32.04 -9.29
N ARG A 71 10.26 32.46 -8.68
CA ARG A 71 11.20 31.54 -8.01
C ARG A 71 10.56 30.88 -6.79
N ASP A 72 9.84 31.62 -5.96
CA ASP A 72 9.14 31.09 -4.80
C ASP A 72 8.01 30.13 -5.22
N MET A 73 7.24 30.46 -6.26
CA MET A 73 6.23 29.59 -6.83
C MET A 73 6.83 28.34 -7.48
N LYS A 74 7.99 28.43 -8.13
CA LYS A 74 8.74 27.26 -8.64
C LYS A 74 9.28 26.40 -7.51
N ARG A 75 9.78 26.98 -6.42
CA ARG A 75 10.20 26.26 -5.21
C ARG A 75 9.03 25.57 -4.51
N LYS A 76 7.89 26.25 -4.36
CA LYS A 76 6.64 25.68 -3.82
C LYS A 76 6.06 24.59 -4.72
N ARG A 77 6.17 24.72 -6.05
CA ARG A 77 5.79 23.64 -6.99
C ARG A 77 6.71 22.43 -6.92
N ARG A 78 8.02 22.63 -6.68
CA ARG A 78 8.98 21.53 -6.46
C ARG A 78 8.83 20.89 -5.07
N ARG A 79 8.29 21.61 -4.09
CA ARG A 79 7.81 21.08 -2.80
C ARG A 79 6.40 20.48 -2.87
N ARG A 80 5.94 20.04 -4.05
CA ARG A 80 4.84 19.06 -4.08
C ARG A 80 5.43 17.76 -3.56
N LEU A 81 5.02 17.42 -2.33
CA LEU A 81 5.27 16.18 -1.62
C LEU A 81 5.30 15.00 -2.59
N ALA A 82 6.25 14.09 -2.38
CA ALA A 82 6.27 12.82 -3.10
C ALA A 82 4.85 12.21 -3.10
N PRO A 83 4.40 11.59 -4.20
CA PRO A 83 3.09 10.96 -4.23
C PRO A 83 2.98 9.97 -3.07
N VAL A 84 1.98 10.14 -2.21
CA VAL A 84 1.66 9.14 -1.20
C VAL A 84 1.27 7.87 -1.96
N PRO A 85 1.89 6.71 -1.68
CA PRO A 85 1.56 5.48 -2.37
C PRO A 85 0.06 5.15 -2.17
N SER A 86 -0.55 4.56 -3.20
CA SER A 86 -1.92 4.06 -3.07
C SER A 86 -1.95 2.89 -2.07
N PRO A 87 -3.09 2.58 -1.46
CA PRO A 87 -3.22 1.44 -0.55
C PRO A 87 -2.75 0.11 -1.19
N ALA A 88 -3.09 -0.10 -2.47
CA ALA A 88 -2.63 -1.25 -3.23
C ALA A 88 -1.10 -1.27 -3.41
N ALA A 89 -0.48 -0.12 -3.71
CA ALA A 89 0.97 -0.02 -3.84
C ALA A 89 1.70 -0.26 -2.50
N SER A 90 1.16 0.22 -1.39
CA SER A 90 1.70 -0.06 -0.05
C SER A 90 1.61 -1.54 0.31
N LEU A 91 0.48 -2.20 0.00
CA LEU A 91 0.31 -3.64 0.19
C LEU A 91 1.32 -4.42 -0.65
N GLU A 92 1.41 -4.13 -1.94
CA GLU A 92 2.34 -4.78 -2.85
C GLU A 92 3.80 -4.61 -2.39
N GLN A 93 4.20 -3.39 -2.03
CA GLN A 93 5.55 -3.11 -1.54
C GLN A 93 5.91 -3.92 -0.28
N ARG A 94 4.95 -4.12 0.62
CA ARG A 94 5.16 -4.90 1.85
C ARG A 94 5.05 -6.41 1.63
N ALA A 95 4.24 -6.85 0.67
CA ALA A 95 4.06 -8.26 0.33
C ALA A 95 5.24 -8.83 -0.47
N LEU A 96 5.84 -8.02 -1.34
CA LEU A 96 6.83 -8.47 -2.31
C LEU A 96 8.06 -9.16 -1.67
N PRO A 97 8.64 -8.68 -0.56
CA PRO A 97 9.75 -9.37 0.10
C PRO A 97 9.37 -10.77 0.58
N ILE A 98 8.17 -10.94 1.15
CA ILE A 98 7.69 -12.24 1.65
C ILE A 98 7.50 -13.22 0.48
N VAL A 99 6.84 -12.76 -0.58
CA VAL A 99 6.62 -13.57 -1.80
C VAL A 99 7.96 -13.97 -2.42
N SER A 100 8.91 -13.04 -2.52
CA SER A 100 10.22 -13.29 -3.11
C SER A 100 11.03 -14.28 -2.28
N GLU A 101 10.98 -14.16 -0.96
CA GLU A 101 11.70 -15.04 -0.05
C GLU A 101 11.12 -16.46 -0.04
N LEU A 102 9.79 -16.61 -0.06
CA LEU A 102 9.14 -17.92 -0.19
C LEU A 102 9.47 -18.58 -1.53
N ALA A 103 9.45 -17.83 -2.62
CA ALA A 103 9.85 -18.33 -3.93
C ALA A 103 11.33 -18.74 -3.96
N ARG A 104 12.20 -18.04 -3.22
CA ARG A 104 13.62 -18.40 -3.06
C ARG A 104 13.78 -19.71 -2.29
N VAL A 105 13.07 -19.88 -1.17
CA VAL A 105 13.08 -21.11 -0.37
C VAL A 105 12.57 -22.30 -1.19
N ALA A 106 11.45 -22.13 -1.90
CA ALA A 106 10.88 -23.19 -2.74
C ALA A 106 11.87 -23.67 -3.81
N LYS A 107 12.62 -22.75 -4.43
CA LYS A 107 13.64 -23.06 -5.46
C LYS A 107 15.00 -23.48 -4.89
N GLY A 108 15.16 -23.48 -3.57
CA GLY A 108 16.41 -23.86 -2.90
C GLY A 108 16.78 -25.32 -3.14
N SER A 109 17.98 -25.72 -2.70
CA SER A 109 18.45 -27.11 -2.77
C SER A 109 18.23 -27.89 -1.46
N ASP A 110 17.68 -27.24 -0.43
CA ASP A 110 17.44 -27.88 0.86
C ASP A 110 16.40 -29.01 0.77
N PRO A 111 16.42 -29.99 1.68
CA PRO A 111 15.40 -31.04 1.71
C PRO A 111 13.98 -30.44 1.85
N PRO A 112 12.94 -31.05 1.23
CA PRO A 112 11.58 -30.51 1.22
C PRO A 112 11.03 -30.16 2.60
N ARG A 113 11.33 -30.97 3.62
CA ARG A 113 10.93 -30.70 5.01
C ARG A 113 11.53 -29.39 5.54
N VAL A 114 12.83 -29.17 5.32
CA VAL A 114 13.54 -27.95 5.76
C VAL A 114 12.99 -26.73 5.02
N LYS A 115 12.72 -26.85 3.71
CA LYS A 115 12.06 -25.81 2.92
C LYS A 115 10.69 -25.44 3.50
N LEU A 116 9.88 -26.45 3.82
CA LEU A 116 8.53 -26.24 4.34
C LEU A 116 8.55 -25.59 5.73
N GLU A 117 9.43 -26.05 6.62
CA GLU A 117 9.68 -25.45 7.94
C GLU A 117 10.05 -23.97 7.81
N GLY A 118 11.08 -23.66 7.02
CA GLY A 118 11.51 -22.26 6.80
C GLY A 118 10.43 -21.40 6.14
N ALA A 119 9.66 -21.95 5.19
CA ALA A 119 8.54 -21.24 4.58
C ALA A 119 7.44 -20.88 5.59
N MET A 120 7.10 -21.80 6.50
CA MET A 120 6.13 -21.55 7.57
C MET A 120 6.65 -20.54 8.59
N GLU A 121 7.94 -20.58 8.95
CA GLU A 121 8.54 -19.58 9.83
C GLU A 121 8.46 -18.16 9.23
N ILE A 122 8.75 -18.01 7.93
CA ILE A 122 8.59 -16.74 7.22
C ILE A 122 7.13 -16.26 7.29
N LEU A 123 6.17 -17.15 7.01
CA LEU A 123 4.75 -16.80 7.01
C LEU A 123 4.25 -16.43 8.40
N PHE A 124 4.56 -17.22 9.43
CA PHE A 124 4.13 -16.92 10.78
C PHE A 124 4.86 -15.73 11.39
N GLY A 125 6.10 -15.46 10.97
CA GLY A 125 6.78 -14.21 11.29
C GLY A 125 6.09 -12.99 10.68
N ALA A 126 5.62 -13.10 9.42
CA ALA A 126 4.94 -12.00 8.75
C ALA A 126 3.51 -11.77 9.25
N TYR A 127 2.71 -12.83 9.39
CA TYR A 127 1.29 -12.75 9.75
C TYR A 127 1.01 -12.88 11.26
N GLY A 128 2.01 -13.22 12.05
CA GLY A 128 1.92 -13.30 13.52
C GLY A 128 2.30 -11.98 14.20
N GLU A 129 2.50 -12.05 15.52
CA GLU A 129 2.77 -10.87 16.35
C GLU A 129 4.10 -10.15 16.05
N SER A 130 4.98 -10.77 15.25
CA SER A 130 6.32 -10.25 14.97
C SER A 130 6.32 -9.05 14.01
N ASP A 131 5.27 -8.85 13.19
CA ASP A 131 5.12 -7.66 12.33
C ASP A 131 3.70 -7.08 12.42
N LEU A 132 3.46 -6.28 13.47
CA LEU A 132 2.18 -5.60 13.72
C LEU A 132 1.82 -4.58 12.63
N GLU A 133 2.82 -3.95 12.00
CA GLU A 133 2.59 -2.99 10.91
C GLU A 133 2.06 -3.69 9.65
N PHE A 134 2.71 -4.79 9.27
CA PHE A 134 2.24 -5.63 8.18
C PHE A 134 0.85 -6.19 8.46
N SER A 135 0.65 -6.72 9.67
CA SER A 135 -0.63 -7.28 10.09
C SER A 135 -1.76 -6.25 10.04
N GLY A 136 -1.53 -5.04 10.56
CA GLY A 136 -2.50 -3.94 10.51
C GLY A 136 -2.78 -3.46 9.08
N LEU A 137 -1.76 -3.40 8.23
CA LEU A 137 -1.91 -3.07 6.81
C LEU A 137 -2.78 -4.11 6.10
N PHE A 138 -2.56 -5.40 6.38
CA PHE A 138 -3.30 -6.50 5.76
C PHE A 138 -4.77 -6.55 6.16
N LEU A 139 -5.05 -6.43 7.46
CA LEU A 139 -6.43 -6.35 7.98
C LEU A 139 -7.18 -5.15 7.39
N THR A 140 -6.53 -3.99 7.32
CA THR A 140 -7.09 -2.80 6.68
C THR A 140 -7.31 -3.03 5.18
N GLY A 141 -6.38 -3.72 4.51
CA GLY A 141 -6.48 -4.12 3.12
C GLY A 141 -7.71 -5.00 2.85
N TRP A 142 -7.94 -6.02 3.68
CA TRP A 142 -9.11 -6.90 3.57
C TRP A 142 -10.43 -6.17 3.72
N LEU A 143 -10.53 -5.24 4.68
CA LEU A 143 -11.73 -4.40 4.82
C LEU A 143 -11.96 -3.56 3.56
N ARG A 144 -10.90 -2.98 2.99
CA ARG A 144 -10.97 -2.14 1.78
C ARG A 144 -11.22 -2.93 0.49
N ALA A 145 -10.84 -4.21 0.43
CA ALA A 145 -11.00 -5.05 -0.75
C ALA A 145 -12.46 -5.20 -1.22
N ARG A 146 -13.42 -4.90 -0.34
CA ARG A 146 -14.86 -4.86 -0.68
C ARG A 146 -15.21 -3.70 -1.62
N GLU A 147 -14.45 -2.61 -1.55
CA GLU A 147 -14.75 -1.35 -2.24
C GLU A 147 -13.66 -0.95 -3.26
N ASP A 148 -12.42 -1.40 -3.04
CA ASP A 148 -11.28 -1.10 -3.91
C ASP A 148 -10.83 -2.35 -4.68
N LYS A 149 -11.08 -2.33 -5.99
CA LYS A 149 -10.72 -3.43 -6.92
C LYS A 149 -9.21 -3.65 -6.99
N GLN A 150 -8.40 -2.60 -6.89
CA GLN A 150 -6.94 -2.76 -6.97
C GLN A 150 -6.42 -3.45 -5.72
N VAL A 151 -6.88 -3.03 -4.54
CA VAL A 151 -6.54 -3.70 -3.28
C VAL A 151 -6.97 -5.17 -3.30
N LYS A 152 -8.18 -5.48 -3.78
CA LYS A 152 -8.66 -6.86 -3.93
C LYS A 152 -7.75 -7.70 -4.82
N LEU A 153 -7.33 -7.16 -5.96
CA LEU A 153 -6.45 -7.86 -6.90
C LEU A 153 -5.05 -8.05 -6.32
N THR A 154 -4.47 -7.05 -5.66
CA THR A 154 -3.17 -7.16 -5.01
C THR A 154 -3.16 -8.26 -3.93
N LEU A 155 -4.18 -8.30 -3.08
CA LEU A 155 -4.32 -9.33 -2.07
C LEU A 155 -4.51 -10.73 -2.67
N ALA A 156 -5.35 -10.85 -3.69
CA ALA A 156 -5.55 -12.12 -4.39
C ALA A 156 -4.28 -12.62 -5.06
N TRP A 157 -3.54 -11.73 -5.73
CA TRP A 157 -2.25 -12.03 -6.33
C TRP A 157 -1.25 -12.53 -5.29
N GLN A 158 -1.08 -11.81 -4.19
CA GLN A 158 -0.14 -12.21 -3.14
C GLN A 158 -0.48 -13.57 -2.55
N ARG A 159 -1.75 -13.80 -2.20
CA ARG A 159 -2.22 -15.09 -1.68
C ARG A 159 -1.87 -16.21 -2.65
N GLU A 160 -2.10 -15.99 -3.94
CA GLU A 160 -1.80 -16.99 -4.96
C GLU A 160 -0.30 -17.24 -5.13
N GLN A 161 0.55 -16.21 -5.10
CA GLN A 161 2.00 -16.39 -5.18
C GLN A 161 2.56 -17.18 -3.98
N ILE A 162 2.05 -16.91 -2.79
CA ILE A 162 2.40 -17.66 -1.58
C ILE A 162 1.94 -19.11 -1.69
N ARG A 163 0.69 -19.33 -2.08
CA ARG A 163 0.09 -20.67 -2.24
C ARG A 163 0.88 -21.51 -3.25
N LEU A 164 1.27 -20.93 -4.38
CA LEU A 164 2.07 -21.61 -5.40
C LEU A 164 3.46 -22.00 -4.86
N SER A 165 4.14 -21.11 -4.13
CA SER A 165 5.46 -21.43 -3.55
C SER A 165 5.39 -22.57 -2.53
N LEU A 166 4.34 -22.60 -1.71
CA LEU A 166 4.09 -23.71 -0.78
C LEU A 166 3.74 -25.00 -1.52
N GLN A 167 2.90 -24.90 -2.55
CA GLN A 167 2.51 -26.06 -3.36
C GLN A 167 3.71 -26.70 -4.05
N ASP A 168 4.66 -25.90 -4.55
CA ASP A 168 5.89 -26.39 -5.18
C ASP A 168 6.71 -27.23 -4.18
N ILE A 169 6.90 -26.74 -2.95
CA ILE A 169 7.62 -27.46 -1.88
C ILE A 169 6.90 -28.78 -1.54
N LEU A 170 5.57 -28.73 -1.38
CA LEU A 170 4.77 -29.91 -1.03
C LEU A 170 4.77 -30.95 -2.16
N THR A 171 4.74 -30.50 -3.42
CA THR A 171 4.80 -31.38 -4.60
C THR A 171 6.17 -32.05 -4.70
N GLU A 172 7.25 -31.31 -4.49
CA GLU A 172 8.61 -31.86 -4.42
C GLU A 172 8.77 -32.90 -3.29
N GLY A 173 8.23 -32.60 -2.11
CA GLY A 173 8.28 -33.50 -0.97
C GLY A 173 7.46 -34.78 -1.15
N ALA A 174 6.28 -34.68 -1.78
CA ALA A 174 5.49 -35.86 -2.14
C ALA A 174 6.22 -36.72 -3.19
N ALA A 175 6.79 -36.10 -4.23
CA ALA A 175 7.52 -36.81 -5.28
C ALA A 175 8.80 -37.51 -4.80
N SER A 176 9.46 -36.96 -3.77
CA SER A 176 10.66 -37.54 -3.15
C SER A 176 10.37 -38.51 -2.00
N GLY A 177 9.08 -38.71 -1.65
CA GLY A 177 8.66 -39.56 -0.53
C GLY A 177 8.93 -38.97 0.86
N ALA A 178 9.26 -37.68 0.95
CA ALA A 178 9.46 -36.97 2.21
C ALA A 178 8.13 -36.66 2.92
N PHE A 179 7.03 -36.55 2.17
CA PHE A 179 5.68 -36.28 2.66
C PHE A 179 4.70 -37.39 2.28
N HIS A 180 3.52 -37.39 2.90
CA HIS A 180 2.43 -38.32 2.59
C HIS A 180 2.15 -38.41 1.07
N ALA A 181 2.04 -39.64 0.54
CA ALA A 181 1.88 -39.87 -0.89
C ALA A 181 0.46 -39.54 -1.41
N ASP A 182 -0.54 -39.51 -0.52
CA ASP A 182 -1.94 -39.18 -0.79
C ASP A 182 -2.27 -37.70 -0.53
N LEU A 183 -1.26 -36.89 -0.21
CA LEU A 183 -1.41 -35.47 0.05
C LEU A 183 -1.81 -34.71 -1.22
N ASP A 184 -2.87 -33.91 -1.14
CA ASP A 184 -3.18 -32.88 -2.15
C ASP A 184 -2.32 -31.63 -1.86
N PRO A 185 -1.25 -31.35 -2.63
CA PRO A 185 -0.33 -30.26 -2.34
C PRO A 185 -1.01 -28.89 -2.44
N GLY A 186 -1.99 -28.75 -3.33
CA GLY A 186 -2.71 -27.49 -3.54
C GLY A 186 -3.64 -27.19 -2.37
N ALA A 187 -4.37 -28.20 -1.90
CA ALA A 187 -5.26 -28.06 -0.75
C ALA A 187 -4.48 -27.78 0.55
N VAL A 188 -3.40 -28.53 0.80
CA VAL A 188 -2.56 -28.33 1.99
C VAL A 188 -1.88 -26.96 1.97
N ALA A 189 -1.36 -26.52 0.82
CA ALA A 189 -0.81 -25.15 0.69
C ALA A 189 -1.86 -24.08 1.05
N ALA A 190 -3.11 -24.26 0.62
CA ALA A 190 -4.21 -23.35 0.96
C ALA A 190 -4.54 -23.38 2.46
N VAL A 191 -4.50 -24.55 3.10
CA VAL A 191 -4.68 -24.69 4.55
C VAL A 191 -3.57 -23.97 5.31
N ILE A 192 -2.30 -24.19 4.97
CA ILE A 192 -1.16 -23.54 5.62
C ILE A 192 -1.28 -22.01 5.51
N LEU A 193 -1.56 -21.49 4.31
CA LEU A 193 -1.80 -20.06 4.11
C LEU A 193 -2.98 -19.55 4.95
N GLY A 194 -4.10 -20.27 4.97
CA GLY A 194 -5.26 -19.91 5.78
C GLY A 194 -4.98 -19.87 7.28
N VAL A 195 -4.15 -20.80 7.78
CA VAL A 195 -3.71 -20.81 9.18
C VAL A 195 -2.83 -19.59 9.48
N ALA A 196 -1.86 -19.27 8.61
CA ALA A 196 -1.02 -18.08 8.76
C ALA A 196 -1.85 -16.80 8.77
N GLU A 197 -2.79 -16.67 7.85
CA GLU A 197 -3.74 -15.56 7.81
C GLU A 197 -4.66 -15.50 9.05
N GLY A 198 -5.01 -16.65 9.60
CA GLY A 198 -5.74 -16.75 10.87
C GLY A 198 -4.98 -16.15 12.05
N CYS A 199 -3.63 -16.16 12.02
CA CYS A 199 -2.80 -15.51 13.05
C CYS A 199 -3.09 -14.01 13.17
N LEU A 200 -3.42 -13.34 12.05
CA LEU A 200 -3.81 -11.92 12.05
C LEU A 200 -5.03 -11.65 12.93
N LEU A 201 -5.91 -12.63 13.08
CA LEU A 201 -7.17 -12.51 13.81
C LEU A 201 -7.04 -12.94 15.28
N GLN A 202 -5.94 -13.57 15.69
CA GLN A 202 -5.81 -14.12 17.05
C GLN A 202 -5.94 -13.03 18.13
N GLY A 203 -5.33 -11.86 17.92
CA GLY A 203 -5.44 -10.71 18.83
C GLY A 203 -6.88 -10.17 19.00
N ALA A 204 -7.80 -10.53 18.11
CA ALA A 204 -9.21 -10.16 18.18
C ALA A 204 -10.11 -11.27 18.77
N THR A 205 -9.56 -12.46 19.08
CA THR A 205 -10.34 -13.63 19.52
C THR A 205 -10.07 -13.97 21.00
N GLN A 206 -11.09 -14.51 21.68
CA GLN A 206 -11.05 -14.81 23.12
C GLN A 206 -10.28 -16.09 23.49
N GLY A 207 -9.67 -16.78 22.52
CA GLY A 207 -9.05 -18.10 22.71
C GLY A 207 -7.61 -18.09 23.27
N GLY A 208 -7.00 -16.91 23.42
CA GLY A 208 -5.57 -16.77 23.73
C GLY A 208 -4.68 -16.99 22.50
N PRO A 209 -3.41 -16.54 22.54
CA PRO A 209 -2.50 -16.65 21.40
C PRO A 209 -2.08 -18.11 21.21
N VAL A 210 -2.24 -18.64 19.98
CA VAL A 210 -1.63 -19.91 19.58
C VAL A 210 -0.25 -19.58 19.03
N THR A 211 0.80 -20.16 19.60
CA THR A 211 2.16 -19.78 19.20
C THR A 211 2.47 -20.27 17.79
N ALA A 212 3.32 -19.53 17.06
CA ALA A 212 3.80 -19.95 15.75
C ALA A 212 4.43 -21.36 15.77
N GLU A 213 5.13 -21.69 16.86
CA GLU A 213 5.73 -23.01 17.07
C GLU A 213 4.68 -24.13 17.17
N GLN A 214 3.58 -23.90 17.89
CA GLN A 214 2.48 -24.87 17.98
C GLN A 214 1.81 -25.11 16.62
N LEU A 215 1.58 -24.03 15.86
CA LEU A 215 1.02 -24.13 14.51
C LEU A 215 1.96 -24.87 13.56
N LEU A 216 3.25 -24.53 13.58
CA LEU A 216 4.28 -25.19 12.77
C LEU A 216 4.32 -26.70 13.06
N ARG A 217 4.38 -27.10 14.33
CA ARG A 217 4.38 -28.53 14.71
C ARG A 217 3.12 -29.24 14.24
N THR A 218 1.96 -28.61 14.40
CA THR A 218 0.66 -29.19 14.00
C THR A 218 0.58 -29.38 12.49
N LEU A 219 1.02 -28.39 11.71
CA LEU A 219 1.01 -28.47 10.25
C LEU A 219 2.03 -29.45 9.71
N LEU A 220 3.23 -29.55 10.31
CA LEU A 220 4.20 -30.57 9.91
C LEU A 220 3.67 -31.98 10.17
N TRP A 221 3.02 -32.20 11.31
CA TRP A 221 2.43 -33.50 11.63
C TRP A 221 1.37 -33.92 10.60
N LEU A 222 0.63 -32.96 10.02
CA LEU A 222 -0.34 -33.23 8.96
C LEU A 222 0.30 -33.65 7.62
N VAL A 223 1.57 -33.29 7.39
CA VAL A 223 2.25 -33.43 6.09
C VAL A 223 3.23 -34.59 6.07
N VAL A 224 3.89 -34.86 7.19
CA VAL A 224 4.95 -35.86 7.30
C VAL A 224 4.36 -37.23 7.58
N SER A 225 4.68 -38.21 6.73
CA SER A 225 4.43 -39.63 7.04
C SER A 225 5.20 -40.03 8.29
N GLU A 226 4.51 -40.56 9.30
CA GLU A 226 5.17 -41.40 10.30
C GLU A 226 5.74 -42.62 9.55
N ALA A 227 7.07 -42.70 9.49
CA ALA A 227 7.79 -43.85 8.96
C ALA A 227 7.80 -45.00 9.97
#